data_AF-A0A815Y6T4-F1
#
_entry.id   AF-A0A815Y6T4-F1
#
_cell.length_a   1.000
_cell.length_b   1.000
_cell.length_c   1.000
_cell.angle_alpha   90.00
_cell.angle_beta   90.00
_cell.angle_gamma   90.00
#
_symmetry.space_group_name_H-M   'P 1'
#
loop_
_entity.id
_entity.type
_entity.pdbx_description
1 polymer ?
#
loop_
_entity_poly.entity_id
_entity_poly.type
_entity_poly.pdbx_seq_one_letter_code
_entity_poly.pdbx_strand_id
1 'polypeptide(L)'
;MHLMNIPAWNNNTDEAVCIAELKLGLIAESCLNPGFSTMIANIFAMRSDTESSPSRFIWLQEYLRGASLEMYTETLSNYFVHDLKNFSEAARFCLVELDILLFAIEVCEENGQRRLAINPDRTSKYYRIAKRTRGFFLAGSSEEASR
;
A
#
# COMPACT_ATOMS: atom_id res chain seq x y z
N MET A 1 -19.87 17.41 -3.25
CA MET A 1 -20.43 18.15 -2.08
C MET A 1 -21.84 17.72 -1.69
N HIS A 2 -22.63 17.08 -2.56
CA HIS A 2 -24.01 16.67 -2.24
C HIS A 2 -24.12 15.43 -1.33
N LEU A 3 -23.16 14.50 -1.35
CA LEU A 3 -23.22 13.27 -0.55
C LEU A 3 -23.12 13.54 0.96
N MET A 4 -22.26 14.47 1.38
CA MET A 4 -22.12 14.84 2.80
C MET A 4 -23.35 15.55 3.38
N ASN A 5 -24.29 15.98 2.53
CA ASN A 5 -25.55 16.60 2.96
C ASN A 5 -26.66 15.55 3.17
N ILE A 6 -26.43 14.28 2.82
CA ILE A 6 -27.39 13.22 3.05
C ILE A 6 -27.33 12.84 4.55
N PRO A 7 -28.44 12.94 5.31
CA PRO A 7 -28.41 12.69 6.76
C PRO A 7 -27.97 11.27 7.17
N ALA A 8 -28.14 10.30 6.27
CA ALA A 8 -27.73 8.92 6.48
C ALA A 8 -26.25 8.66 6.12
N TRP A 9 -25.56 9.62 5.51
CA TRP A 9 -24.17 9.46 5.08
C TRP A 9 -23.23 9.50 6.28
N ASN A 10 -22.43 8.46 6.42
CA ASN A 10 -21.44 8.33 7.48
C ASN A 10 -20.03 8.31 6.90
N ASN A 11 -19.26 9.39 7.10
CA ASN A 11 -17.89 9.53 6.61
C ASN A 11 -16.90 8.44 7.11
N ASN A 12 -17.28 7.67 8.14
CA ASN A 12 -16.44 6.59 8.65
C ASN A 12 -16.69 5.25 7.95
N THR A 13 -17.80 5.09 7.23
CA THR A 13 -18.20 3.82 6.58
C THR A 13 -18.48 3.96 5.10
N ASP A 14 -18.96 5.12 4.68
CA ASP A 14 -19.40 5.36 3.32
C ASP A 14 -18.27 6.02 2.53
N GLU A 15 -17.88 5.37 1.44
CA GLU A 15 -16.82 5.84 0.56
C GLU A 15 -17.39 6.23 -0.81
N ALA A 16 -17.00 7.41 -1.30
CA ALA A 16 -17.39 7.89 -2.63
C ALA A 16 -16.18 7.87 -3.56
N VAL A 17 -16.23 7.01 -4.58
CA VAL A 17 -15.16 6.91 -5.58
C VAL A 17 -15.44 7.89 -6.73
N CYS A 18 -14.72 9.02 -6.75
CA CYS A 18 -14.83 10.01 -7.82
C CYS A 18 -13.93 9.63 -9.00
N ILE A 19 -14.51 9.05 -10.07
CA ILE A 19 -13.76 8.59 -11.25
C ILE A 19 -13.00 9.75 -11.93
N ALA A 20 -13.59 10.94 -11.98
CA ALA A 20 -12.94 12.11 -12.59
C ALA A 20 -11.70 12.55 -11.81
N GLU A 21 -11.78 12.56 -10.48
CA GLU A 21 -10.67 12.88 -9.59
C GLU A 21 -9.54 11.85 -9.72
N LEU A 22 -9.87 10.55 -9.65
CA LEU A 22 -8.90 9.48 -9.82
C LEU A 22 -8.22 9.52 -11.19
N LYS A 23 -9.00 9.68 -12.27
CA LYS A 23 -8.46 9.75 -13.63
C LYS A 23 -7.50 10.92 -13.80
N LEU A 24 -7.90 12.12 -13.37
CA LEU A 24 -7.06 13.31 -13.51
C LEU A 24 -5.84 13.24 -12.60
N GLY A 25 -5.98 12.74 -11.36
CA GLY A 25 -4.87 12.51 -10.44
C GLY A 25 -3.83 11.54 -10.99
N LEU A 26 -4.27 10.40 -11.56
CA LEU A 26 -3.36 9.43 -12.18
C LEU A 26 -2.63 9.99 -13.40
N ILE A 27 -3.32 10.81 -14.23
CA ILE A 27 -2.66 11.48 -15.36
C ILE A 27 -1.63 12.50 -14.85
N ALA A 28 -1.98 13.30 -13.85
CA ALA A 28 -1.10 14.30 -13.27
C ALA A 28 0.18 13.66 -12.69
N GLU A 29 0.05 12.58 -11.92
CA GLU A 29 1.21 11.85 -11.37
C GLU A 29 2.03 11.17 -12.47
N SER A 30 1.38 10.64 -13.51
CA SER A 30 2.09 10.08 -14.67
C SER A 30 2.89 11.12 -15.47
N CYS A 31 2.56 12.41 -15.37
CA CYS A 31 3.38 13.49 -15.95
C CYS A 31 4.73 13.65 -15.23
N LEU A 32 4.77 13.37 -13.92
CA LEU A 32 6.00 13.41 -13.12
C LEU A 32 6.76 12.09 -13.21
N ASN A 33 6.01 10.98 -13.22
CA ASN A 33 6.53 9.62 -13.14
C ASN A 33 5.94 8.76 -14.27
N PRO A 34 6.58 8.71 -15.47
CA PRO A 34 6.07 7.93 -16.59
C PRO A 34 5.84 6.46 -16.23
N GLY A 35 4.62 5.96 -16.48
CA GLY A 35 4.23 4.58 -16.16
C GLY A 35 3.54 4.41 -14.80
N PHE A 36 3.45 5.46 -13.96
CA PHE A 36 2.80 5.41 -12.65
C PHE A 36 1.34 4.94 -12.73
N SER A 37 0.55 5.48 -13.67
CA SER A 37 -0.83 5.04 -13.87
C SER A 37 -0.96 3.56 -14.20
N THR A 38 -0.02 3.00 -14.98
CA THR A 38 -0.02 1.57 -15.31
C THR A 38 0.35 0.73 -14.09
N MET A 39 1.32 1.18 -13.30
CA MET A 39 1.69 0.52 -12.05
C MET A 39 0.50 0.48 -11.07
N ILE A 40 -0.14 1.61 -10.81
CA ILE A 40 -1.31 1.68 -9.93
C ILE A 40 -2.48 0.85 -10.47
N ALA A 41 -2.74 0.91 -11.78
CA ALA A 41 -3.80 0.10 -12.39
C ALA A 41 -3.56 -1.41 -12.20
N ASN A 42 -2.31 -1.87 -12.31
CA ASN A 42 -2.00 -3.29 -12.10
C ASN A 42 -2.19 -3.72 -10.65
N ILE A 43 -1.81 -2.88 -9.67
CA ILE A 43 -1.98 -3.17 -8.23
C ILE A 43 -3.46 -3.46 -7.85
N PHE A 44 -4.42 -2.82 -8.55
CA PHE A 44 -5.85 -3.02 -8.29
C PHE A 44 -6.53 -4.05 -9.21
N ALA A 45 -5.85 -4.54 -10.26
CA ALA A 45 -6.48 -5.32 -11.32
C ALA A 45 -6.58 -6.83 -11.05
N MET A 46 -6.21 -7.31 -9.86
CA MET A 46 -6.19 -8.72 -9.45
C MET A 46 -5.75 -9.68 -10.58
N ARG A 47 -4.44 -9.85 -10.76
CA ARG A 47 -3.88 -10.64 -11.86
C ARG A 47 -3.07 -11.80 -11.33
N SER A 48 -3.45 -13.02 -11.70
CA SER A 48 -2.62 -14.20 -11.45
C SER A 48 -1.52 -14.32 -12.50
N ASP A 49 -0.30 -14.64 -12.06
CA ASP A 49 0.77 -15.05 -12.97
C ASP A 49 0.44 -16.44 -13.51
N THR A 50 -0.26 -16.46 -14.65
CA THR A 50 -0.64 -17.70 -15.32
C THR A 50 0.58 -18.21 -16.08
N GLU A 51 1.30 -19.15 -15.46
CA GLU A 51 2.35 -20.03 -15.99
C GLU A 51 3.52 -19.39 -16.74
N SER A 52 4.72 -19.44 -16.15
CA SER A 52 5.99 -19.11 -16.82
C SER A 52 6.27 -20.05 -18.00
N SER A 53 5.71 -19.76 -19.17
CA SER A 53 6.07 -20.49 -20.39
C SER A 53 7.50 -20.10 -20.79
N PRO A 54 8.42 -21.06 -20.99
CA PRO A 54 9.84 -20.79 -21.29
C PRO A 54 10.08 -20.07 -22.62
N SER A 55 9.02 -19.86 -23.43
CA SER A 55 9.02 -19.10 -24.68
C SER A 55 8.76 -17.60 -24.51
N ARG A 56 8.51 -17.09 -23.30
CA ARG A 56 8.27 -15.64 -23.10
C ARG A 56 9.56 -14.84 -23.19
N PHE A 57 9.43 -13.61 -23.69
CA PHE A 57 10.48 -12.61 -23.60
C PHE A 57 10.70 -12.21 -22.14
N ILE A 58 11.96 -11.97 -21.75
CA ILE A 58 12.37 -11.60 -20.39
C ILE A 58 11.60 -10.36 -19.88
N TRP A 59 11.43 -9.34 -20.71
CA TRP A 59 10.72 -8.12 -20.32
C TRP A 59 9.26 -8.40 -19.92
N LEU A 60 8.61 -9.35 -20.60
CA LEU A 60 7.21 -9.70 -20.34
C LEU A 60 7.10 -10.48 -19.03
N GLN A 61 8.08 -11.34 -18.74
CA GLN A 61 8.14 -12.07 -17.49
C GLN A 61 8.30 -11.13 -16.30
N GLU A 62 9.23 -10.16 -16.36
CA GLU A 62 9.40 -9.16 -15.30
C GLU A 62 8.17 -8.25 -15.15
N TYR A 63 7.55 -7.88 -16.27
CA TYR A 63 6.31 -7.10 -16.24
C TYR A 63 5.17 -7.87 -15.55
N LEU A 64 4.97 -9.13 -15.90
CA LEU A 64 3.91 -9.97 -15.32
C LEU A 64 4.15 -10.23 -13.83
N ARG A 65 5.41 -10.48 -13.44
CA ARG A 65 5.82 -10.58 -12.03
C ARG A 65 5.49 -9.32 -11.24
N GLY A 66 5.73 -8.14 -11.80
CA GLY A 66 5.32 -6.88 -11.15
C GLY A 66 3.81 -6.67 -11.15
N ALA A 67 3.12 -7.08 -12.22
CA ALA A 67 1.69 -6.92 -12.38
C ALA A 67 0.85 -7.89 -11.52
N SER A 68 1.47 -8.95 -10.97
CA SER A 68 0.84 -9.86 -10.02
C SER A 68 0.94 -9.42 -8.56
N LEU A 69 1.62 -8.29 -8.28
CA LEU A 69 1.66 -7.73 -6.93
C LEU A 69 0.36 -7.00 -6.62
N GLU A 70 -0.14 -7.21 -5.42
CA GLU A 70 -1.40 -6.63 -4.94
C GLU A 70 -1.19 -5.89 -3.62
N MET A 71 -2.10 -4.96 -3.33
CA MET A 71 -2.08 -4.19 -2.08
C MET A 71 -2.79 -4.94 -0.97
N TYR A 72 -2.08 -5.15 0.14
CA TYR A 72 -2.59 -5.76 1.35
C TYR A 72 -2.48 -4.84 2.55
N THR A 73 -3.39 -4.98 3.51
CA THR A 73 -3.38 -4.25 4.77
C THR A 73 -3.34 -5.25 5.92
N GLU A 74 -2.27 -5.24 6.70
CA GLU A 74 -2.07 -6.20 7.78
C GLU A 74 -1.62 -5.52 9.08
N THR A 75 -1.91 -6.15 10.21
CA THR A 75 -1.50 -5.61 11.52
C THR A 75 -0.08 -6.05 11.83
N LEU A 76 0.82 -5.08 12.07
CA LEU A 76 2.21 -5.36 12.39
C LEU A 76 2.33 -6.15 13.71
N SER A 77 3.19 -7.18 13.69
CA SER A 77 3.44 -8.02 14.86
C SER A 77 4.18 -7.26 15.98
N ASN A 78 4.18 -7.82 17.19
CA ASN A 78 4.86 -7.22 18.33
C ASN A 78 6.38 -7.07 18.12
N TYR A 79 6.99 -7.86 17.23
CA TYR A 79 8.41 -7.75 16.89
C TYR A 79 8.75 -6.36 16.33
N PHE A 80 7.92 -5.85 15.41
CA PHE A 80 8.09 -4.53 14.82
C PHE A 80 7.96 -3.40 15.85
N VAL A 81 7.14 -3.60 16.88
CA VAL A 81 6.94 -2.63 17.97
C VAL A 81 8.14 -2.58 18.91
N HIS A 82 8.73 -3.74 19.23
CA HIS A 82 9.77 -3.85 20.25
C HIS A 82 11.18 -3.63 19.69
N ASP A 83 11.49 -4.22 18.55
CA ASP A 83 12.86 -4.32 18.05
C ASP A 83 13.17 -3.30 16.94
N LEU A 84 12.28 -3.12 15.97
CA LEU A 84 12.51 -2.22 14.83
C LEU A 84 12.08 -0.77 15.12
N LYS A 85 10.92 -0.57 15.77
CA LYS A 85 10.36 0.72 16.27
C LYS A 85 10.15 1.84 15.23
N ASN A 86 10.85 1.85 14.12
CA ASN A 86 10.82 2.86 13.06
C ASN A 86 10.46 2.22 11.71
N PHE A 87 9.85 3.03 10.85
CA PHE A 87 9.36 2.59 9.55
C PHE A 87 10.49 2.08 8.65
N SER A 88 11.64 2.76 8.60
CA SER A 88 12.72 2.38 7.68
C SER A 88 13.31 1.00 8.01
N GLU A 89 13.49 0.68 9.29
CA GLU A 89 13.96 -0.64 9.73
C GLU A 89 12.91 -1.73 9.50
N ALA A 90 11.63 -1.42 9.73
CA ALA A 90 10.52 -2.31 9.37
C ALA A 90 10.46 -2.58 7.87
N ALA A 91 10.50 -1.55 7.04
CA ALA A 91 10.47 -1.67 5.58
C ALA A 91 11.67 -2.46 5.06
N ARG A 92 12.87 -2.24 5.62
CA ARG A 92 14.05 -3.05 5.29
C ARG A 92 13.86 -4.51 5.68
N PHE A 93 13.36 -4.79 6.87
CA PHE A 93 13.12 -6.17 7.32
C PHE A 93 12.09 -6.87 6.43
N CYS A 94 10.97 -6.21 6.13
CA CYS A 94 9.95 -6.72 5.22
C CYS A 94 10.53 -7.05 3.84
N LEU A 95 11.35 -6.17 3.28
CA LEU A 95 11.92 -6.39 1.95
C LEU A 95 12.99 -7.50 1.94
N VAL A 96 13.88 -7.54 2.93
CA VAL A 96 15.04 -8.44 2.92
C VAL A 96 14.70 -9.83 3.46
N GLU A 97 13.89 -9.92 4.53
CA GLU A 97 13.63 -11.18 5.23
C GLU A 97 12.30 -11.82 4.83
N LEU A 98 11.31 -11.00 4.40
CA LEU A 98 9.97 -11.48 4.07
C LEU A 98 9.65 -11.42 2.56
N ASP A 99 10.45 -10.70 1.78
CA ASP A 99 10.23 -10.42 0.34
C ASP A 99 8.90 -9.72 0.05
N ILE A 100 8.48 -8.83 0.96
CA ILE A 100 7.26 -7.99 0.81
C ILE A 100 7.61 -6.52 0.96
N LEU A 101 6.90 -5.65 0.24
CA LEU A 101 7.18 -4.21 0.24
C LEU A 101 6.21 -3.46 1.16
N LEU A 102 6.67 -3.10 2.37
CA LEU A 102 5.97 -2.16 3.25
C LEU A 102 6.17 -0.72 2.73
N PHE A 103 5.11 -0.05 2.31
CA PHE A 103 5.19 1.31 1.76
C PHE A 103 4.47 2.39 2.58
N ALA A 104 3.58 2.00 3.49
CA ALA A 104 2.90 2.93 4.38
C ALA A 104 2.51 2.28 5.72
N ILE A 105 2.27 3.11 6.73
CA ILE A 105 1.73 2.69 8.03
C ILE A 105 0.58 3.60 8.46
N GLU A 106 -0.33 3.06 9.24
CA GLU A 106 -1.36 3.83 9.93
C GLU A 106 -0.83 4.44 11.22
N VAL A 107 -1.02 5.75 11.38
CA VAL A 107 -0.58 6.51 12.53
C VAL A 107 -1.80 7.08 13.25
N CYS A 108 -1.89 6.87 14.56
CA CYS A 108 -2.91 7.52 15.38
C CYS A 108 -2.41 8.89 15.82
N GLU A 109 -3.16 9.93 15.46
CA GLU A 109 -2.92 11.30 15.91
C GLU A 109 -3.53 11.53 17.31
N GLU A 110 -3.13 12.62 17.98
CA GLU A 110 -3.55 12.94 19.36
C GLU A 110 -5.06 13.12 19.51
N ASN A 111 -5.74 13.52 18.42
CA ASN A 111 -7.19 13.65 18.34
C ASN A 111 -7.93 12.30 18.16
N GLY A 112 -7.20 11.18 18.12
CA GLY A 112 -7.74 9.84 17.88
C GLY A 112 -8.04 9.52 16.42
N GLN A 113 -7.80 10.46 15.49
CA GLN A 113 -7.90 10.20 14.06
C GLN A 113 -6.75 9.31 13.60
N ARG A 114 -7.04 8.43 12.65
CA ARG A 114 -6.04 7.57 12.04
C ARG A 114 -5.70 8.11 10.67
N ARG A 115 -4.41 8.30 10.41
CA ARG A 115 -3.90 8.80 9.13
C ARG A 115 -2.95 7.79 8.52
N LEU A 116 -3.08 7.62 7.19
CA LEU A 116 -2.10 6.90 6.40
C LEU A 116 -0.85 7.77 6.23
N ALA A 117 0.30 7.25 6.67
CA ALA A 117 1.60 7.85 6.43
C ALA A 117 2.36 7.01 5.39
N ILE A 118 2.48 7.53 4.17
CA ILE A 118 3.24 6.91 3.08
C ILE A 118 4.72 7.27 3.25
N ASN A 119 5.59 6.25 3.30
CA ASN A 119 7.03 6.39 3.49
C ASN A 119 7.41 7.49 4.51
N PRO A 120 6.96 7.40 5.77
CA PRO A 120 7.22 8.45 6.75
C PRO A 120 8.72 8.65 7.03
N ASP A 121 9.09 9.89 7.37
CA ASP A 121 10.47 10.23 7.70
C ASP A 121 10.98 9.44 8.93
N ARG A 122 12.21 8.94 8.79
CA ARG A 122 12.96 8.17 9.78
C ARG A 122 13.20 8.95 11.08
N THR A 123 13.32 10.28 11.01
CA THR A 123 13.72 11.10 12.17
C THR A 123 12.56 11.54 13.06
N SER A 124 11.34 11.43 12.57
CA SER A 124 10.16 11.90 13.28
C SER A 124 9.70 10.90 14.33
N LYS A 125 9.67 11.32 15.59
CA LYS A 125 9.11 10.54 16.71
C LYS A 125 7.61 10.26 16.57
N TYR A 126 6.92 10.98 15.68
CA TYR A 126 5.50 10.80 15.41
C TYR A 126 5.19 9.55 14.59
N TYR A 127 6.16 9.00 13.85
CA TYR A 127 5.96 7.86 12.95
C TYR A 127 6.48 6.55 13.52
N ARG A 128 6.26 6.33 14.82
CA ARG A 128 6.66 5.09 15.50
C ARG A 128 5.62 4.00 15.32
N ILE A 129 6.11 2.78 15.14
CA ILE A 129 5.26 1.60 15.07
C ILE A 129 4.78 1.28 16.50
N ALA A 130 3.47 1.41 16.71
CA ALA A 130 2.82 1.14 17.98
C ALA A 130 2.09 -0.21 17.94
N LYS A 131 1.59 -0.65 19.09
CA LYS A 131 0.75 -1.85 19.15
C LYS A 131 -0.48 -1.65 18.26
N ARG A 132 -0.78 -2.66 17.44
CA ARG A 132 -1.90 -2.66 16.48
C ARG A 132 -1.77 -1.62 15.35
N THR A 133 -0.57 -1.12 15.07
CA THR A 133 -0.33 -0.34 13.85
C THR A 133 -0.60 -1.22 12.62
N ARG A 134 -1.41 -0.71 11.69
CA ARG A 134 -1.62 -1.35 10.39
C ARG A 134 -0.50 -0.94 9.43
N GLY A 135 0.09 -1.90 8.75
CA GLY A 135 1.02 -1.71 7.64
C GLY A 135 0.30 -1.95 6.31
N PHE A 136 0.78 -1.26 5.28
CA PHE A 136 0.30 -1.40 3.91
C PHE A 136 1.43 -1.96 3.05
N PHE A 137 1.14 -3.08 2.40
CA PHE A 137 2.12 -3.93 1.74
C PHE A 137 1.80 -4.14 0.27
N LEU A 138 2.82 -4.33 -0.55
CA LEU A 138 2.71 -5.03 -1.82
C LEU A 138 3.30 -6.43 -1.66
N ALA A 139 2.51 -7.45 -1.98
CA ALA A 139 2.87 -8.86 -1.90
C ALA A 139 2.21 -9.67 -3.03
N GLY A 140 2.67 -10.89 -3.28
CA GLY A 140 2.09 -11.78 -4.28
C GLY A 140 0.80 -12.47 -3.80
N SER A 141 0.59 -12.59 -2.49
CA SER A 141 -0.63 -13.13 -1.92
C SER A 141 -0.95 -12.58 -0.52
N SER A 142 -2.17 -12.82 -0.06
CA SER A 142 -2.60 -12.51 1.31
C SER A 142 -1.87 -13.35 2.36
N GLU A 143 -1.48 -14.59 2.05
CA GLU A 143 -0.69 -15.41 2.97
C GLU A 143 0.71 -14.83 3.15
N GLU A 144 1.35 -14.34 2.08
CA GLU A 144 2.66 -13.69 2.17
C GLU A 144 2.62 -12.42 3.02
N ALA A 145 1.57 -11.61 2.86
CA ALA A 145 1.40 -10.36 3.61
C ALA A 145 1.16 -10.57 5.11
N SER A 146 0.63 -11.73 5.52
CA SER A 146 0.22 -12.04 6.90
C SER A 146 1.26 -12.84 7.71
N ARG A 147 2.44 -13.10 7.16
CA ARG A 147 3.57 -13.78 7.83
C ARG A 147 4.13 -12.97 9.00
#